data_AF-A0A2I0X6F2-F1
#
_entry.id   AF-A0A2I0X6F2-F1
#
_cell.length_a   1.000
_cell.length_b   1.000
_cell.length_c   1.000
_cell.angle_alpha   90.00
_cell.angle_beta   90.00
_cell.angle_gamma   90.00
#
_symmetry.space_group_name_H-M   'P 1'
#
loop_
_entity.id
_entity.type
_entity.pdbx_description
1 polymer ?
#
loop_
_entity_poly.entity_id
_entity_poly.type
_entity_poly.pdbx_seq_one_letter_code
_entity_poly.pdbx_strand_id
1 'polypeptide(L)'
;MAGDEGFEIEVLKVEGKMNRRRIRSRVRVDADLSTLWKVLTDYDGLANFIPSLAVSQLLEKREKFARLYQVGEQNLALGLKFNAKGILECYEGDLEDIPFGRRRDIEFRMVEGDFQTFEGKWFIEQIDDESHKDGELLSEQEYRTTLSYVVEVEPKLWLPVRFLEGRLCREVKINLLCIRDEAQRIQRLQSEVFTSWEAADDLTD
;
A
#
# COMPACT_ATOMS: atom_id res chain seq x y z
N MET A 1 12.73 -6.92 -14.91
CA MET A 1 12.45 -7.32 -13.53
C MET A 1 12.98 -6.20 -12.65
N ALA A 2 12.12 -5.25 -12.28
CA ALA A 2 12.50 -4.22 -11.31
C ALA A 2 12.72 -4.93 -9.96
N GLY A 3 13.95 -4.89 -9.46
CA GLY A 3 14.35 -5.60 -8.25
C GLY A 3 13.60 -5.10 -7.02
N ASP A 4 13.83 -5.77 -5.90
CA ASP A 4 13.38 -5.36 -4.56
C ASP A 4 14.04 -4.05 -4.07
N GLU A 5 14.47 -3.17 -4.98
CA GLU A 5 15.19 -1.95 -4.64
C GLU A 5 14.35 -1.07 -3.70
N GLY A 6 14.94 -0.73 -2.56
CA GLY A 6 14.31 0.10 -1.53
C GLY A 6 13.22 -0.59 -0.72
N PHE A 7 12.99 -1.89 -0.85
CA PHE A 7 12.06 -2.64 0.01
C PHE A 7 12.73 -3.10 1.31
N GLU A 8 12.04 -2.87 2.43
CA GLU A 8 12.46 -3.33 3.76
C GLU A 8 11.27 -3.98 4.49
N ILE A 9 11.53 -5.03 5.27
CA ILE A 9 10.52 -5.67 6.12
C ILE A 9 11.13 -6.18 7.42
N GLU A 10 10.42 -5.96 8.51
CA GLU A 10 10.75 -6.42 9.86
C GLU A 10 9.54 -7.12 10.48
N VAL A 11 9.79 -8.23 11.18
CA VAL A 11 8.76 -8.96 11.92
C VAL A 11 9.12 -9.01 13.39
N LEU A 12 8.23 -8.47 14.22
CA LEU A 12 8.38 -8.42 15.66
C LEU A 12 7.34 -9.33 16.33
N LYS A 13 7.79 -10.09 17.32
CA LYS A 13 6.89 -10.80 18.24
C LYS A 13 6.37 -9.80 19.27
N VAL A 14 5.07 -9.77 19.49
CA VAL A 14 4.48 -8.91 20.53
C VAL A 14 4.70 -9.58 21.90
N GLU A 15 5.34 -8.86 22.82
CA GLU A 15 5.64 -9.37 24.16
C GLU A 15 4.36 -9.81 24.89
N GLY A 16 4.42 -10.95 25.59
CA GLY A 16 3.27 -11.54 26.28
C GLY A 16 2.19 -12.15 25.37
N LYS A 17 2.36 -12.14 24.04
CA LYS A 17 1.39 -12.70 23.07
C LYS A 17 2.05 -13.70 22.12
N MET A 18 1.96 -15.00 22.43
CA MET A 18 2.63 -16.06 21.65
C MET A 18 2.32 -16.05 20.15
N ASN A 19 1.09 -15.70 19.79
CA ASN A 19 0.58 -15.82 18.42
C ASN A 19 0.41 -14.48 17.69
N ARG A 20 0.74 -13.35 18.34
CA ARG A 20 0.61 -12.03 17.74
C ARG A 20 1.94 -11.59 17.12
N ARG A 21 1.88 -11.04 15.92
CA ARG A 21 3.02 -10.48 15.20
C ARG A 21 2.73 -9.05 14.81
N ARG A 22 3.75 -8.21 14.87
CA ARG A 22 3.76 -6.88 14.27
C ARG A 22 4.73 -6.91 13.10
N ILE A 23 4.25 -6.56 11.92
CA ILE A 23 5.06 -6.46 10.71
C ILE A 23 5.20 -4.99 10.38
N ARG A 24 6.42 -4.57 10.06
CA ARG A 24 6.73 -3.24 9.55
C ARG A 24 7.38 -3.41 8.20
N SER A 25 6.89 -2.72 7.19
CA SER A 25 7.46 -2.78 5.85
C SER A 25 7.42 -1.43 5.19
N ARG A 26 8.36 -1.17 4.29
CA ARG A 26 8.37 0.04 3.47
C ARG A 26 9.00 -0.20 2.11
N VAL A 27 8.65 0.63 1.14
CA VAL A 27 9.22 0.63 -0.21
C VAL A 27 9.30 2.05 -0.76
N ARG A 28 10.34 2.34 -1.53
CA ARG A 28 10.41 3.57 -2.33
C ARG A 28 9.46 3.47 -3.52
N VAL A 29 8.82 4.58 -3.85
CA VAL A 29 7.85 4.67 -4.94
C VAL A 29 8.17 5.88 -5.80
N ASP A 30 8.36 5.64 -7.09
CA ASP A 30 8.53 6.70 -8.09
C ASP A 30 7.16 7.19 -8.58
N ALA A 31 6.39 7.74 -7.65
CA ALA A 31 5.10 8.38 -7.88
C ALA A 31 4.86 9.40 -6.76
N ASP A 32 4.06 10.42 -7.05
CA ASP A 32 3.71 11.38 -6.00
C ASP A 32 2.73 10.78 -4.97
N LEU A 33 2.66 11.44 -3.80
CA LEU A 33 1.76 11.06 -2.70
C LEU A 33 0.30 11.01 -3.16
N SER A 34 -0.11 11.91 -4.05
CA SER A 34 -1.49 12.00 -4.52
C SER A 34 -1.89 10.79 -5.38
N THR A 35 -0.97 10.29 -6.21
CA THR A 35 -1.13 9.10 -7.04
C THR A 35 -1.20 7.86 -6.16
N LEU A 36 -0.28 7.69 -5.20
CA LEU A 36 -0.35 6.61 -4.23
C LEU A 36 -1.64 6.62 -3.42
N TRP A 37 -2.06 7.81 -2.97
CA TRP A 37 -3.30 7.96 -2.21
C TRP A 37 -4.52 7.51 -3.01
N LYS A 38 -4.59 7.89 -4.29
CA LYS A 38 -5.67 7.44 -5.20
C LYS A 38 -5.67 5.92 -5.35
N VAL A 39 -4.50 5.29 -5.52
CA VAL A 39 -4.40 3.83 -5.61
C VAL A 39 -4.87 3.15 -4.31
N LEU A 40 -4.41 3.63 -3.15
CA LEU A 40 -4.75 3.04 -1.85
C LEU A 40 -6.23 3.20 -1.47
N THR A 41 -6.88 4.24 -1.96
CA THR A 41 -8.29 4.56 -1.65
C THR A 41 -9.27 4.14 -2.75
N ASP A 42 -8.78 3.63 -3.89
CA ASP A 42 -9.58 2.89 -4.86
C ASP A 42 -9.85 1.47 -4.34
N TYR A 43 -10.63 1.39 -3.26
CA TYR A 43 -10.81 0.16 -2.51
C TYR A 43 -11.42 -0.98 -3.35
N ASP A 44 -12.34 -0.69 -4.27
CA ASP A 44 -12.90 -1.69 -5.18
C ASP A 44 -11.88 -2.14 -6.23
N GLY A 45 -10.97 -1.25 -6.64
CA GLY A 45 -9.91 -1.53 -7.61
C GLY A 45 -8.75 -2.37 -7.07
N LEU A 46 -8.52 -2.42 -5.75
CA LEU A 46 -7.36 -3.11 -5.15
C LEU A 46 -7.22 -4.58 -5.56
N ALA A 47 -8.34 -5.31 -5.70
CA ALA A 47 -8.33 -6.72 -6.07
C ALA A 47 -7.90 -6.96 -7.54
N ASN A 48 -7.87 -5.93 -8.38
CA ASN A 48 -7.49 -6.07 -9.79
C ASN A 48 -5.98 -6.30 -9.98
N PHE A 49 -5.15 -5.85 -9.03
CA PHE A 49 -3.70 -5.87 -9.17
C PHE A 49 -2.97 -6.45 -7.95
N ILE A 50 -3.65 -6.71 -6.83
CA ILE A 50 -3.08 -7.38 -5.64
C ILE A 50 -3.43 -8.88 -5.68
N PRO A 51 -2.50 -9.79 -6.04
CA PRO A 51 -2.82 -11.20 -6.27
C PRO A 51 -3.35 -11.94 -5.05
N SER A 52 -2.97 -11.49 -3.86
CA SER A 52 -3.38 -12.09 -2.59
C SER A 52 -4.80 -11.67 -2.16
N LEU A 53 -5.41 -10.72 -2.85
CA LEU A 53 -6.69 -10.11 -2.50
C LEU A 53 -7.75 -10.51 -3.54
N ALA A 54 -8.44 -11.62 -3.27
CA ALA A 54 -9.46 -12.15 -4.19
C ALA A 54 -10.71 -11.27 -4.26
N VAL A 55 -11.05 -10.59 -3.17
CA VAL A 55 -12.16 -9.63 -3.12
C VAL A 55 -11.73 -8.41 -2.32
N SER A 56 -12.04 -7.24 -2.85
CA SER A 56 -12.04 -5.98 -2.13
C SER A 56 -13.28 -5.20 -2.56
N GLN A 57 -14.20 -4.99 -1.63
CA GLN A 57 -15.49 -4.38 -1.91
C GLN A 57 -15.77 -3.27 -0.91
N LEU A 58 -16.03 -2.07 -1.41
CA LEU A 58 -16.49 -0.93 -0.62
C LEU A 58 -17.96 -1.14 -0.20
N LEU A 59 -18.20 -1.27 1.10
CA LEU A 59 -19.54 -1.42 1.68
C LEU A 59 -20.13 -0.07 2.09
N GLU A 60 -19.29 0.85 2.56
CA GLU A 60 -19.69 2.17 3.02
C GLU A 60 -18.54 3.17 2.83
N LYS A 61 -18.86 4.39 2.39
CA LYS A 61 -17.92 5.51 2.31
C LYS A 61 -18.51 6.75 2.98
N ARG A 62 -17.69 7.41 3.80
CA ARG A 62 -17.92 8.74 4.37
C ARG A 62 -16.63 9.57 4.20
N GLU A 63 -16.65 10.84 4.63
CA GLU A 63 -15.56 11.81 4.35
C GLU A 63 -14.14 11.31 4.70
N LYS A 64 -13.98 10.63 5.84
CA LYS A 64 -12.68 10.10 6.32
C LYS A 64 -12.77 8.64 6.75
N PHE A 65 -13.73 7.92 6.18
CA PHE A 65 -14.04 6.57 6.61
C PHE A 65 -14.49 5.72 5.45
N ALA A 66 -14.01 4.48 5.42
CA ALA A 66 -14.54 3.44 4.55
C ALA A 66 -14.75 2.15 5.35
N ARG A 67 -15.80 1.40 4.99
CA ARG A 67 -15.98 0.03 5.44
C ARG A 67 -15.86 -0.90 4.25
N LEU A 68 -15.00 -1.91 4.36
CA LEU A 68 -14.64 -2.81 3.27
C LEU A 68 -14.96 -4.24 3.63
N TYR A 69 -15.44 -5.02 2.67
CA TYR A 69 -15.38 -6.47 2.71
C TYR A 69 -14.18 -6.95 1.90
N GLN A 70 -13.31 -7.73 2.54
CA GLN A 70 -12.12 -8.27 1.89
C GLN A 70 -12.01 -9.79 2.07
N VAL A 71 -11.52 -10.44 1.03
CA VAL A 71 -11.17 -11.86 1.04
C VAL A 71 -9.73 -12.00 0.57
N GLY A 72 -8.83 -12.33 1.49
CA GLY A 72 -7.46 -12.72 1.17
C GLY A 72 -7.39 -14.19 0.78
N GLU A 73 -6.75 -14.51 -0.34
CA GLU A 73 -6.53 -15.88 -0.82
C GLU A 73 -5.04 -16.25 -0.67
N GLN A 74 -4.78 -17.43 -0.12
CA GLN A 74 -3.44 -17.94 0.13
C GLN A 74 -3.29 -19.35 -0.41
N ASN A 75 -2.27 -19.58 -1.24
CA ASN A 75 -1.87 -20.92 -1.62
C ASN A 75 -1.05 -21.56 -0.49
N LEU A 76 -1.62 -22.56 0.17
CA LEU A 76 -0.94 -23.45 1.09
C LEU A 76 -0.12 -24.51 0.32
N ALA A 77 0.65 -25.31 1.06
CA ALA A 77 1.39 -26.42 0.46
C ALA A 77 0.40 -27.46 -0.08
N LEU A 78 0.81 -28.21 -1.12
CA LEU A 78 -0.01 -29.26 -1.73
C LEU A 78 -1.27 -28.75 -2.47
N GLY A 79 -1.29 -27.48 -2.91
CA GLY A 79 -2.37 -26.93 -3.73
C GLY A 79 -3.65 -26.56 -2.98
N LEU A 80 -3.63 -26.61 -1.64
CA LEU A 80 -4.76 -26.17 -0.81
C LEU A 80 -4.84 -24.65 -0.80
N LYS A 81 -6.03 -24.08 -1.00
CA LYS A 81 -6.28 -22.64 -0.89
C LYS A 81 -6.88 -22.30 0.47
N PHE A 82 -6.36 -21.27 1.12
CA PHE A 82 -6.87 -20.71 2.35
C PHE A 82 -7.44 -19.32 2.08
N ASN A 83 -8.71 -19.12 2.42
CA ASN A 83 -9.38 -17.84 2.25
C ASN A 83 -9.65 -17.25 3.63
N ALA A 84 -9.07 -16.09 3.92
CA ALA A 84 -9.41 -15.31 5.11
C ALA A 84 -10.32 -14.15 4.72
N LYS A 85 -11.45 -14.04 5.40
CA LYS A 85 -12.45 -13.02 5.17
C LYS A 85 -12.43 -12.00 6.30
N GLY A 86 -12.73 -10.75 5.98
CA GLY A 86 -12.93 -9.74 7.00
C GLY A 86 -13.69 -8.51 6.52
N ILE A 87 -14.40 -7.90 7.46
CA ILE A 87 -14.92 -6.54 7.35
C ILE A 87 -13.91 -5.62 8.02
N LEU A 88 -13.34 -4.71 7.24
CA LEU A 88 -12.40 -3.70 7.71
C LEU A 88 -13.09 -2.35 7.83
N GLU A 89 -12.76 -1.61 8.88
CA GLU A 89 -12.98 -0.18 8.98
C GLU A 89 -11.66 0.53 8.70
N CYS A 90 -11.67 1.45 7.75
CA CYS A 90 -10.53 2.29 7.36
C CYS A 90 -10.83 3.74 7.73
N TYR A 91 -9.84 4.43 8.27
CA TYR A 91 -9.88 5.83 8.67
C TYR A 91 -8.82 6.58 7.90
N GLU A 92 -9.26 7.49 7.03
CA GLU A 92 -8.41 8.24 6.11
C GLU A 92 -7.96 9.54 6.78
N GLY A 93 -6.67 9.62 7.11
CA GLY A 93 -6.05 10.81 7.69
C GLY A 93 -6.03 12.00 6.72
N ASP A 94 -5.90 13.20 7.27
CA ASP A 94 -5.69 14.41 6.48
C ASP A 94 -4.27 14.45 5.90
N LEU A 95 -4.09 15.21 4.81
CA LEU A 95 -2.76 15.54 4.32
C LEU A 95 -2.09 16.48 5.34
N GLU A 96 -0.91 16.09 5.80
CA GLU A 96 -0.12 16.85 6.77
C GLU A 96 1.16 17.36 6.13
N ASP A 97 1.46 18.65 6.29
CA ASP A 97 2.76 19.21 5.96
C ASP A 97 3.78 18.86 7.04
N ILE A 98 4.96 18.39 6.63
CA ILE A 98 6.11 18.09 7.50
C ILE A 98 7.31 18.90 7.04
N PRO A 99 8.37 19.03 7.86
CA PRO A 99 9.61 19.65 7.39
C PRO A 99 10.08 18.94 6.12
N PHE A 100 10.24 19.72 5.04
CA PHE A 100 10.71 19.25 3.74
C PHE A 100 9.80 18.22 3.07
N GLY A 101 8.48 18.26 3.29
CA GLY A 101 7.58 17.35 2.56
C GLY A 101 6.16 17.29 3.08
N ARG A 102 5.46 16.23 2.70
CA ARG A 102 4.08 15.95 3.09
C ARG A 102 3.89 14.48 3.44
N ARG A 103 2.93 14.20 4.30
CA ARG A 103 2.57 12.83 4.66
C ARG A 103 1.06 12.65 4.78
N ARG A 104 0.63 11.40 4.66
CA ARG A 104 -0.77 11.01 4.83
C ARG A 104 -0.89 9.54 5.20
N ASP A 105 -1.99 9.16 5.85
CA ASP A 105 -2.15 7.79 6.33
C ASP A 105 -3.57 7.25 6.30
N ILE A 106 -3.67 5.93 6.34
CA ILE A 106 -4.93 5.19 6.48
C ILE A 106 -4.76 4.19 7.61
N GLU A 107 -5.45 4.42 8.72
CA GLU A 107 -5.56 3.43 9.79
C GLU A 107 -6.66 2.44 9.45
N PHE A 108 -6.46 1.16 9.73
CA PHE A 108 -7.48 0.14 9.51
C PHE A 108 -7.56 -0.83 10.66
N ARG A 109 -8.75 -1.39 10.85
CA ARG A 109 -9.00 -2.47 11.81
C ARG A 109 -10.07 -3.41 11.30
N MET A 110 -9.89 -4.70 11.53
CA MET A 110 -10.91 -5.71 11.30
C MET A 110 -11.94 -5.67 12.42
N VAL A 111 -13.20 -5.49 12.05
CA VAL A 111 -14.33 -5.49 13.00
C VAL A 111 -15.12 -6.80 12.98
N GLU A 112 -14.99 -7.57 11.89
CA GLU A 112 -15.57 -8.91 11.75
C GLU A 112 -14.65 -9.73 10.83
N GLY A 113 -14.44 -11.03 11.08
CA GLY A 113 -13.65 -11.87 10.19
C GLY A 113 -12.89 -13.00 10.85
N ASP A 114 -11.91 -13.54 10.13
CA ASP A 114 -11.19 -14.78 10.45
C ASP A 114 -9.97 -14.60 11.37
N PHE A 115 -9.60 -13.36 11.70
CA PHE A 115 -8.51 -13.05 12.63
C PHE A 115 -9.05 -12.61 13.99
N GLN A 116 -8.24 -12.81 15.04
CA GLN A 116 -8.49 -12.26 16.37
C GLN A 116 -8.05 -10.79 16.45
N THR A 117 -6.92 -10.49 15.82
CA THR A 117 -6.42 -9.13 15.61
C THR A 117 -5.98 -9.01 14.16
N PHE A 118 -6.44 -7.98 13.47
CA PHE A 118 -5.93 -7.58 12.17
C PHE A 118 -6.15 -6.07 12.04
N GLU A 119 -5.14 -5.31 12.39
CA GLU A 119 -5.21 -3.85 12.50
C GLU A 119 -3.85 -3.24 12.15
N GLY A 120 -3.84 -2.02 11.65
CA GLY A 120 -2.61 -1.44 11.17
C GLY A 120 -2.79 -0.08 10.52
N LYS A 121 -1.75 0.32 9.80
CA LYS A 121 -1.65 1.62 9.17
C LYS A 121 -0.90 1.54 7.85
N TRP A 122 -1.47 2.13 6.82
CA TRP A 122 -0.76 2.55 5.61
C TRP A 122 -0.28 3.98 5.82
N PHE A 123 0.95 4.28 5.43
CA PHE A 123 1.58 5.57 5.66
C PHE A 123 2.38 5.97 4.44
N ILE A 124 2.11 7.16 3.89
CA ILE A 124 2.83 7.72 2.75
C ILE A 124 3.58 8.95 3.25
N GLU A 125 4.86 9.03 2.88
CA GLU A 125 5.69 10.22 3.10
C GLU A 125 6.36 10.59 1.78
N GLN A 126 6.20 11.84 1.36
CA GLN A 126 6.88 12.41 0.20
C GLN A 126 7.75 13.56 0.66
N ILE A 127 9.04 13.49 0.38
CA ILE A 127 10.01 14.54 0.68
C ILE A 127 10.17 15.43 -0.55
N ASP A 128 10.07 16.74 -0.36
CA ASP A 128 10.34 17.73 -1.39
C ASP A 128 11.86 17.92 -1.52
N ASP A 129 12.37 17.93 -2.75
CA ASP A 129 13.80 18.15 -2.99
C ASP A 129 14.11 19.66 -3.00
N GLU A 130 14.84 20.16 -2.00
CA GLU A 130 15.28 21.56 -1.99
C GLU A 130 16.37 21.87 -3.03
N SER A 131 16.92 20.85 -3.71
CA SER A 131 18.09 21.00 -4.58
C SER A 131 17.81 21.44 -6.03
N HIS A 132 16.54 21.50 -6.48
CA HIS A 132 16.18 22.00 -7.82
C HIS A 132 15.99 23.53 -7.88
N LYS A 133 16.76 24.31 -7.12
CA LYS A 133 16.73 25.78 -7.22
C LYS A 133 17.67 26.39 -8.26
N ASP A 134 18.54 25.62 -8.90
CA ASP A 134 19.43 26.15 -9.94
C ASP A 134 19.46 25.24 -11.20
N GLY A 135 18.61 25.58 -12.18
CA GLY A 135 19.06 25.74 -13.56
C GLY A 135 19.51 24.54 -14.42
N GLU A 136 19.22 23.28 -14.10
CA GLU A 136 19.49 22.16 -15.03
C GLU A 136 18.20 21.50 -15.56
N LEU A 137 18.10 21.51 -16.90
CA LEU A 137 17.01 20.99 -17.72
C LEU A 137 16.96 19.45 -17.70
N LEU A 138 15.75 18.90 -17.49
CA LEU A 138 15.28 17.59 -17.95
C LEU A 138 16.09 16.35 -17.51
N SER A 139 16.26 16.13 -16.21
CA SER A 139 16.43 14.76 -15.69
C SER A 139 15.16 14.31 -14.98
N GLU A 140 14.82 13.04 -15.15
CA GLU A 140 13.63 12.35 -14.63
C GLU A 140 13.25 12.86 -13.23
N GLN A 141 12.00 13.26 -13.06
CA GLN A 141 11.52 13.86 -11.82
C GLN A 141 11.47 12.77 -10.74
N GLU A 142 12.57 12.58 -10.02
CA GLU A 142 12.69 11.53 -8.99
C GLU A 142 11.82 11.90 -7.79
N TYR A 143 10.68 11.21 -7.65
CA TYR A 143 9.86 11.35 -6.46
C TYR A 143 10.54 10.67 -5.27
N ARG A 144 10.83 11.43 -4.20
CA ARG A 144 11.28 10.87 -2.92
C ARG A 144 10.10 10.43 -2.06
N THR A 145 9.28 9.54 -2.60
CA THR A 145 8.09 9.01 -1.91
C THR A 145 8.36 7.63 -1.31
N THR A 146 7.92 7.43 -0.07
CA THR A 146 7.99 6.15 0.64
C THR A 146 6.60 5.70 1.03
N LEU A 147 6.24 4.47 0.65
CA LEU A 147 5.05 3.79 1.13
C LEU A 147 5.45 2.85 2.27
N SER A 148 4.83 3.01 3.43
CA SER A 148 5.02 2.18 4.60
C SER A 148 3.72 1.48 5.00
N TYR A 149 3.85 0.27 5.51
CA TYR A 149 2.75 -0.54 6.01
C TYR A 149 3.15 -1.21 7.32
N VAL A 150 2.34 -0.96 8.34
CA VAL A 150 2.47 -1.58 9.67
C VAL A 150 1.21 -2.35 9.95
N VAL A 151 1.32 -3.64 10.27
CA VAL A 151 0.17 -4.47 10.60
C VAL A 151 0.45 -5.34 11.80
N GLU A 152 -0.54 -5.43 12.68
CA GLU A 152 -0.59 -6.42 13.73
C GLU A 152 -1.61 -7.48 13.39
N VAL A 153 -1.16 -8.73 13.48
CA VAL A 153 -1.95 -9.90 13.15
C VAL A 153 -1.89 -10.91 14.28
N GLU A 154 -3.06 -11.42 14.63
CA GLU A 154 -3.24 -12.55 15.52
C GLU A 154 -4.27 -13.50 14.89
N PRO A 155 -3.85 -14.66 14.40
CA PRO A 155 -4.77 -15.64 13.84
C PRO A 155 -5.62 -16.28 14.95
N LYS A 156 -6.81 -16.76 14.60
CA LYS A 156 -7.61 -17.59 15.51
C LYS A 156 -6.90 -18.92 15.81
N LEU A 157 -7.10 -19.45 17.02
CA LEU A 157 -6.35 -20.57 17.63
C LEU A 157 -6.31 -21.89 16.83
N TRP A 158 -7.17 -22.05 15.82
CA TRP A 158 -7.17 -23.22 14.94
C TRP A 158 -6.07 -23.20 13.86
N LEU A 159 -5.34 -22.08 13.71
CA LEU A 159 -4.33 -21.89 12.67
C LEU A 159 -2.90 -21.85 13.28
N PRO A 160 -2.00 -22.82 12.96
CA PRO A 160 -0.67 -22.84 13.57
C PRO A 160 0.23 -21.71 13.04
N VAL A 161 0.63 -20.79 13.92
CA VAL A 161 1.37 -19.54 13.58
C VAL A 161 2.69 -19.75 12.85
N ARG A 162 3.36 -20.89 13.08
CA ARG A 162 4.65 -21.22 12.42
C ARG A 162 4.53 -21.33 10.89
N PHE A 163 3.34 -21.57 10.35
CA PHE A 163 3.12 -21.59 8.89
C PHE A 163 2.79 -20.20 8.31
N LEU A 164 2.50 -19.22 9.16
CA LEU A 164 2.11 -17.88 8.74
C LEU A 164 3.31 -16.98 8.55
N GLU A 165 4.31 -16.98 9.44
CA GLU A 165 5.38 -15.96 9.43
C GLU A 165 6.07 -15.82 8.05
N GLY A 166 6.58 -16.91 7.48
CA GLY A 166 7.27 -16.85 6.19
C GLY A 166 6.36 -16.55 4.99
N ARG A 167 5.09 -16.94 5.05
CA ARG A 167 4.10 -16.63 4.00
C ARG A 167 3.63 -15.20 4.11
N LEU A 168 3.25 -14.79 5.30
CA LEU A 168 2.78 -13.44 5.62
C LEU A 168 3.80 -12.36 5.22
N CYS A 169 5.11 -12.56 5.44
CA CYS A 169 6.13 -11.62 4.95
C CYS A 169 6.15 -11.51 3.43
N ARG A 170 6.03 -12.65 2.73
CA ARG A 170 5.99 -12.69 1.27
C ARG A 170 4.77 -11.96 0.74
N GLU A 171 3.61 -12.17 1.35
CA GLU A 171 2.37 -11.51 0.95
C GLU A 171 2.40 -10.01 1.21
N VAL A 172 2.87 -9.57 2.38
CA VAL A 172 3.07 -8.15 2.68
C VAL A 172 3.99 -7.51 1.65
N LYS A 173 5.09 -8.18 1.32
CA LYS A 173 6.00 -7.73 0.27
C LYS A 173 5.30 -7.61 -1.08
N ILE A 174 4.63 -8.67 -1.55
CA ILE A 174 3.94 -8.67 -2.84
C ILE A 174 2.90 -7.54 -2.89
N ASN A 175 2.09 -7.37 -1.84
CA ASN A 175 1.07 -6.33 -1.78
C ASN A 175 1.67 -4.93 -1.89
N LEU A 176 2.77 -4.64 -1.16
CA LEU A 176 3.45 -3.34 -1.25
C LEU A 176 4.03 -3.09 -2.63
N LEU A 177 4.66 -4.10 -3.24
CA LEU A 177 5.23 -3.98 -4.59
C LEU A 177 4.13 -3.77 -5.64
N CYS A 178 3.00 -4.46 -5.53
CA CYS A 178 1.86 -4.29 -6.41
C CYS A 178 1.29 -2.85 -6.35
N ILE A 179 1.16 -2.28 -5.15
CA ILE A 179 0.69 -0.89 -4.96
C ILE A 179 1.72 0.10 -5.54
N ARG A 180 3.01 -0.12 -5.28
CA ARG A 180 4.10 0.68 -5.87
C ARG A 180 4.02 0.65 -7.39
N ASP A 181 4.00 -0.54 -7.98
CA ASP A 181 4.07 -0.73 -9.43
C ASP A 181 2.85 -0.12 -10.13
N GLU A 182 1.66 -0.24 -9.53
CA GLU A 182 0.44 0.38 -10.04
C GLU A 182 0.48 1.90 -9.94
N ALA A 183 0.96 2.46 -8.83
CA ALA A 183 1.14 3.91 -8.67
C ALA A 183 2.14 4.46 -9.70
N GLN A 184 3.29 3.80 -9.88
CA GLN A 184 4.28 4.17 -10.89
C GLN A 184 3.71 4.07 -12.32
N ARG A 185 2.87 3.06 -12.60
CA ARG A 185 2.21 2.91 -13.90
C ARG A 185 1.26 4.08 -14.17
N ILE A 186 0.43 4.43 -13.19
CA ILE A 186 -0.50 5.57 -13.30
C ILE A 186 0.27 6.89 -13.46
N GLN A 187 1.34 7.08 -12.70
CA GLN A 187 2.18 8.28 -12.78
C GLN A 187 2.75 8.45 -14.20
N ARG A 188 3.36 7.40 -14.76
CA ARG A 188 3.91 7.44 -16.13
C ARG A 188 2.86 7.81 -17.18
N LEU A 189 1.67 7.21 -17.09
CA LEU A 189 0.57 7.52 -18.02
C LEU A 189 0.10 8.98 -17.90
N GLN A 190 0.07 9.54 -16.69
CA GLN A 190 -0.27 10.95 -16.50
C GLN A 190 0.78 11.88 -17.11
N SER A 191 2.07 11.55 -16.96
CA SER A 191 3.17 12.30 -17.58
C SER A 191 3.13 12.23 -19.11
N GLU A 192 2.86 11.06 -19.69
CA GLU A 192 2.75 10.88 -21.15
C GLU A 192 1.59 11.67 -21.76
N VAL A 193 0.40 11.59 -21.14
CA VAL A 193 -0.75 12.41 -21.55
C VAL A 193 -0.41 13.88 -21.44
N PHE A 194 0.34 14.27 -20.40
CA PHE A 194 0.73 15.66 -20.19
C PHE A 194 1.61 16.19 -21.32
N THR A 195 2.69 15.48 -21.64
CA THR A 195 3.58 15.86 -22.74
C THR A 195 2.87 15.88 -24.10
N SER A 196 1.87 15.02 -24.31
CA SER A 196 1.12 14.96 -25.57
C SER A 196 0.24 16.19 -25.83
N TRP A 197 -0.30 16.83 -24.79
CA TRP A 197 -1.08 18.06 -24.96
C TRP A 197 -0.17 19.27 -25.16
N GLU A 198 0.98 19.34 -24.47
CA GLU A 198 1.96 20.42 -24.63
C GLU A 198 2.45 20.50 -26.08
N ALA A 199 2.82 19.34 -26.63
CA ALA A 199 3.26 19.25 -28.01
C ALA A 199 2.17 19.59 -29.04
N ALA A 200 0.89 19.47 -28.68
CA ALA A 200 -0.23 19.81 -29.57
C ALA A 200 -0.52 21.30 -29.58
N ASP A 201 -0.40 21.98 -28.43
CA ASP A 201 -0.59 23.43 -28.32
C ASP A 201 0.54 24.19 -29.02
N ASP A 202 1.80 23.74 -28.90
CA ASP A 202 2.97 24.33 -29.58
C ASP A 202 2.94 24.24 -31.12
N LEU A 203 2.12 23.35 -31.69
CA LEU A 203 1.94 23.21 -33.15
C LEU A 203 0.84 24.12 -33.72
N THR A 204 0.12 24.85 -32.84
CA THR A 204 -1.02 25.70 -33.23
C THR A 204 -0.74 27.20 -33.18
N ASP A 205 0.49 27.61 -32.84
CA ASP A 205 0.98 29.00 -32.88
C ASP A 205 1.91 29.31 -34.08
#